data_AF-A0A7J8QTS5-F1
#
_entry.id   AF-A0A7J8QTS5-F1
#
_cell.length_a   1.000
_cell.length_b   1.000
_cell.length_c   1.000
_cell.angle_alpha   90.00
_cell.angle_beta   90.00
_cell.angle_gamma   90.00
#
_symmetry.space_group_name_H-M   'P 1'
#
loop_
_entity.id
_entity.type
_entity.pdbx_description
1 polymer ?
#
loop_
_entity_poly.entity_id
_entity_poly.type
_entity_poly.pdbx_seq_one_letter_code
_entity_poly.pdbx_strand_id
1 'polypeptide(L)'
;MDSLSIPIPPDIYASLIKECTLSRHSVRALQLHNHIRHRRIKLSLPLLNRLLLMHVSCGHLEIARQVFDQMFLRDFNSWAIMIVACLQAGDSEQAISYFVLMERCSSLFKFPAWIITCLLKSCVLTKNMELGKQVHGQLLKLGVIDDLSLSGSLINFYGNFKCLDDANVVFNQSSRRNTVTWTAKMVNSCRENQFHKVFDDFTEMGRQGIKKNSFTFSSVLKACAGMDDEGMSGRQVHAIAIKLGLECEAFVQCGLIDMYGKCGLVRDAEKAFKVAGDERNIACWNAMIMGYVHNKLCIQAIKLLYGMKEAGLEVQESLINDVRIACGNRELEHGKHS
;
A
#
# COMPACT_ATOMS: atom_id res chain seq x y z
N MET A 1 -32.57 -27.42 -3.56
CA MET A 1 -31.58 -28.53 -3.57
C MET A 1 -31.98 -29.63 -2.62
N ASP A 2 -32.45 -29.31 -1.41
CA ASP A 2 -32.81 -30.33 -0.41
C ASP A 2 -34.01 -31.22 -0.77
N SER A 3 -34.87 -30.78 -1.70
CA SER A 3 -36.03 -31.50 -2.22
C SER A 3 -35.73 -32.48 -3.37
N LEU A 4 -34.50 -32.49 -3.91
CA LEU A 4 -34.12 -33.35 -5.03
C LEU A 4 -33.42 -34.62 -4.50
N SER A 5 -34.00 -35.79 -4.78
CA SER A 5 -33.44 -37.11 -4.42
C SER A 5 -32.31 -37.57 -5.35
N ILE A 6 -31.86 -36.71 -6.27
CA ILE A 6 -30.89 -37.04 -7.31
C ILE A 6 -29.50 -36.51 -6.89
N PRO A 7 -28.42 -37.29 -7.06
CA PRO A 7 -27.07 -36.81 -6.80
C PRO A 7 -26.75 -35.59 -7.68
N ILE A 8 -26.40 -34.48 -7.05
CA ILE A 8 -26.07 -33.23 -7.73
C ILE A 8 -24.65 -33.35 -8.33
N PRO A 9 -24.48 -33.09 -9.64
CA PRO A 9 -23.16 -33.13 -10.27
C PRO A 9 -22.16 -32.13 -9.64
N PRO A 10 -20.87 -32.46 -9.55
CA PRO A 10 -19.82 -31.57 -9.07
C PRO A 10 -19.79 -30.18 -9.76
N ASP A 11 -20.17 -30.12 -11.04
CA ASP A 11 -20.18 -28.87 -11.82
C ASP A 11 -21.23 -27.87 -11.35
N ILE A 12 -22.34 -28.35 -10.78
CA ILE A 12 -23.37 -27.50 -10.18
C ILE A 12 -22.83 -26.88 -8.89
N TYR A 13 -22.17 -27.67 -8.04
CA TYR A 13 -21.49 -27.14 -6.85
C TYR A 13 -20.42 -26.11 -7.23
N ALA A 14 -19.61 -26.42 -8.24
CA ALA A 14 -18.59 -25.52 -8.75
C ALA A 14 -19.17 -24.16 -9.21
N SER A 15 -20.34 -24.18 -9.84
CA SER A 15 -21.05 -22.98 -10.33
C SER A 15 -21.65 -22.18 -9.18
N LEU A 16 -22.32 -22.83 -8.23
CA LEU A 16 -22.89 -22.17 -7.06
C LEU A 16 -21.83 -21.54 -6.15
N ILE A 17 -20.73 -22.26 -5.92
CA ILE A 17 -19.60 -21.73 -5.16
C ILE A 17 -19.06 -20.48 -5.86
N LYS A 18 -18.87 -20.53 -7.18
CA LYS A 18 -18.41 -19.38 -7.97
C LYS A 18 -19.37 -18.18 -7.85
N GLU A 19 -20.68 -18.40 -7.95
CA GLU A 19 -21.68 -17.35 -7.78
C GLU A 19 -21.62 -16.72 -6.39
N CYS A 20 -21.51 -17.53 -5.33
CA CYS A 20 -21.38 -17.04 -3.95
C CYS A 20 -20.09 -16.24 -3.76
N THR A 21 -18.96 -16.67 -4.34
CA THR A 21 -17.69 -15.96 -4.31
C THR A 21 -17.78 -14.58 -4.97
N LEU A 22 -18.43 -14.49 -6.15
CA LEU A 22 -18.57 -13.24 -6.89
C LEU A 22 -19.55 -12.27 -6.23
N SER A 23 -20.69 -12.78 -5.77
CA SER A 23 -21.73 -11.99 -5.10
C SER A 23 -21.38 -11.62 -3.66
N ARG A 24 -20.39 -12.27 -3.05
CA ARG A 24 -20.02 -12.16 -1.63
C ARG A 24 -21.21 -12.35 -0.68
N HIS A 25 -22.17 -13.17 -1.08
CA HIS A 25 -23.43 -13.33 -0.37
C HIS A 25 -23.29 -14.34 0.78
N SER A 26 -23.02 -13.84 1.99
CA SER A 26 -22.72 -14.66 3.19
C SER A 26 -23.76 -15.75 3.49
N VAL A 27 -25.05 -15.41 3.50
CA VAL A 27 -26.11 -16.37 3.86
C VAL A 27 -26.17 -17.57 2.89
N ARG A 28 -26.08 -17.33 1.57
CA ARG A 28 -26.11 -18.40 0.57
C ARG A 28 -24.88 -19.30 0.67
N ALA A 29 -23.71 -18.72 0.94
CA ALA A 29 -22.47 -19.48 1.15
C ALA A 29 -22.59 -20.44 2.34
N LEU A 30 -23.21 -20.02 3.44
CA LEU A 30 -23.46 -20.86 4.62
C LEU A 30 -24.47 -21.99 4.32
N GLN A 31 -25.56 -21.67 3.64
CA GLN A 31 -26.57 -22.66 3.23
C GLN A 31 -25.95 -23.76 2.36
N LEU A 32 -25.13 -23.36 1.38
CA LEU A 32 -24.42 -24.27 0.49
C LEU A 32 -23.43 -25.16 1.27
N HIS A 33 -22.65 -24.58 2.17
CA HIS A 33 -21.71 -25.32 3.01
C HIS A 33 -22.42 -26.33 3.92
N ASN A 34 -23.51 -25.93 4.58
CA ASN A 34 -24.30 -26.82 5.42
C ASN A 34 -24.89 -27.98 4.62
N HIS A 35 -25.41 -27.71 3.41
CA HIS A 35 -25.91 -28.74 2.51
C HIS A 35 -24.82 -29.77 2.16
N ILE A 36 -23.63 -29.32 1.76
CA ILE A 36 -22.47 -30.18 1.45
C ILE A 36 -22.10 -31.05 2.66
N ARG A 37 -22.05 -30.44 3.85
CA ARG A 37 -21.69 -31.12 5.10
C ARG A 37 -22.73 -32.15 5.53
N HIS A 38 -24.02 -31.80 5.51
CA HIS A 38 -25.12 -32.69 5.88
C HIS A 38 -25.20 -33.92 4.96
N ARG A 39 -24.97 -33.74 3.66
CA ARG A 39 -24.98 -34.83 2.68
C ARG A 39 -23.65 -35.60 2.61
N ARG A 40 -22.65 -35.23 3.44
CA ARG A 40 -21.29 -35.84 3.48
C ARG A 40 -20.65 -36.00 2.10
N ILE A 41 -20.81 -34.97 1.26
CA ILE A 41 -20.34 -35.02 -0.13
C ILE A 41 -18.82 -34.94 -0.14
N LYS A 42 -18.16 -35.94 -0.75
CA LYS A 42 -16.71 -35.94 -0.91
C LYS A 42 -16.33 -35.03 -2.08
N LEU A 43 -15.80 -33.86 -1.77
CA LEU A 43 -15.34 -32.88 -2.76
C LEU A 43 -13.91 -33.20 -3.22
N SER A 44 -13.62 -32.95 -4.49
CA SER A 44 -12.27 -32.99 -5.02
C SER A 44 -11.44 -31.80 -4.50
N LEU A 45 -10.11 -31.91 -4.50
CA LEU A 45 -9.20 -30.84 -4.06
C LEU A 45 -9.47 -29.49 -4.74
N PRO A 46 -9.67 -29.39 -6.08
CA PRO A 46 -10.01 -28.13 -6.71
C PRO A 46 -11.32 -27.52 -6.22
N LEU A 47 -12.32 -28.35 -5.89
CA LEU A 47 -13.62 -27.90 -5.41
C LEU A 47 -13.56 -27.48 -3.94
N LEU A 48 -12.72 -28.13 -3.13
CA LEU A 48 -12.37 -27.69 -1.77
C LEU A 48 -11.67 -26.33 -1.78
N ASN A 49 -10.72 -26.11 -2.70
CA ASN A 49 -10.08 -24.80 -2.86
C ASN A 49 -11.08 -23.70 -3.23
N ARG A 50 -12.06 -23.99 -4.09
CA ARG A 50 -13.14 -23.05 -4.40
C ARG A 50 -14.03 -22.77 -3.19
N LEU A 51 -14.35 -23.80 -2.40
CA LEU A 51 -15.14 -23.66 -1.17
C LEU A 51 -14.42 -22.80 -0.12
N LEU A 52 -13.10 -23.00 0.04
CA LEU A 52 -12.25 -22.14 0.88
C LEU A 52 -12.32 -20.69 0.43
N LEU A 53 -12.05 -20.43 -0.85
CA LEU A 53 -12.06 -19.08 -1.41
C LEU A 53 -13.42 -18.39 -1.26
N MET A 54 -14.52 -19.13 -1.41
CA MET A 54 -15.88 -18.64 -1.20
C MET A 54 -16.08 -18.16 0.23
N HIS A 55 -15.71 -18.97 1.23
CA HIS A 55 -15.83 -18.58 2.64
C HIS A 55 -15.00 -17.36 2.98
N VAL A 56 -13.76 -17.31 2.51
CA VAL A 56 -12.89 -16.13 2.65
C VAL A 56 -13.55 -14.89 2.03
N SER A 57 -14.05 -15.00 0.80
CA SER A 57 -14.68 -13.87 0.08
C SER A 57 -15.98 -13.39 0.72
N CYS A 58 -16.66 -14.27 1.47
CA CYS A 58 -17.87 -13.96 2.22
C CYS A 58 -17.59 -13.50 3.67
N GLY A 59 -16.33 -13.38 4.08
CA GLY A 59 -15.94 -12.94 5.43
C GLY A 59 -16.00 -14.03 6.51
N HIS A 60 -16.16 -15.31 6.14
CA HIS A 60 -16.23 -16.44 7.08
C HIS A 60 -14.86 -17.10 7.30
N LEU A 61 -13.88 -16.34 7.81
CA LEU A 61 -12.51 -16.85 7.98
C LEU A 61 -12.44 -18.10 8.87
N GLU A 62 -13.19 -18.13 9.97
CA GLU A 62 -13.20 -19.29 10.89
C GLU A 62 -13.73 -20.57 10.22
N ILE A 63 -14.73 -20.46 9.34
CA ILE A 63 -15.24 -21.62 8.60
C ILE A 63 -14.21 -22.05 7.54
N ALA A 64 -13.55 -21.09 6.88
CA ALA A 64 -12.46 -21.40 5.96
C ALA A 64 -11.33 -22.15 6.68
N ARG A 65 -10.95 -21.75 7.90
CA ARG A 65 -9.98 -22.47 8.75
C ARG A 65 -10.42 -23.90 9.03
N GLN A 66 -11.67 -24.09 9.47
CA GLN A 66 -12.21 -25.44 9.72
C GLN A 66 -12.20 -26.33 8.48
N VAL A 67 -12.60 -25.79 7.32
CA VAL A 67 -12.54 -26.52 6.04
C VAL A 67 -11.10 -26.89 5.72
N PHE A 68 -10.17 -25.95 5.86
CA PHE A 68 -8.75 -26.14 5.58
C PHE A 68 -8.12 -27.21 6.48
N ASP A 69 -8.46 -27.22 7.77
CA ASP A 69 -7.95 -28.19 8.74
C ASP A 69 -8.46 -29.61 8.45
N GLN A 70 -9.67 -29.73 7.89
CA GLN A 70 -10.26 -31.02 7.48
C GLN A 70 -9.72 -31.56 6.15
N MET A 71 -8.96 -30.78 5.37
CA MET A 71 -8.38 -31.25 4.11
C MET A 71 -7.23 -32.22 4.34
N PHE A 72 -7.37 -33.44 3.81
CA PHE A 72 -6.31 -34.46 3.88
C PHE A 72 -5.12 -34.14 2.96
N LEU A 73 -5.39 -33.65 1.75
CA LEU A 73 -4.38 -33.17 0.80
C LEU A 73 -4.54 -31.67 0.62
N ARG A 74 -3.42 -30.95 0.60
CA ARG A 74 -3.36 -29.50 0.38
C ARG A 74 -2.33 -29.22 -0.70
N ASP A 75 -2.71 -28.44 -1.69
CA ASP A 75 -1.80 -27.92 -2.71
C ASP A 75 -1.39 -26.48 -2.39
N PHE A 76 -0.51 -25.92 -3.21
CA PHE A 76 -0.10 -24.52 -3.11
C PHE A 76 -1.31 -23.56 -3.03
N ASN A 77 -2.36 -23.80 -3.81
CA ASN A 77 -3.55 -22.94 -3.82
C ASN A 77 -4.29 -22.96 -2.47
N SER A 78 -4.40 -24.13 -1.84
CA SER A 78 -5.00 -24.28 -0.51
C SER A 78 -4.31 -23.35 0.50
N TRP A 79 -2.98 -23.41 0.56
CA TRP A 79 -2.15 -22.60 1.48
C TRP A 79 -2.18 -21.12 1.11
N ALA A 80 -2.05 -20.79 -0.17
CA ALA A 80 -2.11 -19.44 -0.70
C ALA A 80 -3.39 -18.72 -0.31
N ILE A 81 -4.56 -19.38 -0.43
CA ILE A 81 -5.86 -18.82 -0.04
C ILE A 81 -5.84 -18.45 1.44
N MET A 82 -5.37 -19.34 2.32
CA MET A 82 -5.33 -19.08 3.76
C MET A 82 -4.36 -17.97 4.15
N ILE A 83 -3.16 -17.93 3.54
CA ILE A 83 -2.16 -16.87 3.81
C ILE A 83 -2.72 -15.50 3.43
N VAL A 84 -3.32 -15.37 2.24
CA VAL A 84 -3.92 -14.11 1.78
C VAL A 84 -5.13 -13.72 2.64
N ALA A 85 -5.97 -14.69 3.01
CA ALA A 85 -7.13 -14.46 3.87
C ALA A 85 -6.74 -13.92 5.25
N CYS A 86 -5.72 -14.53 5.88
CA CYS A 86 -5.18 -14.07 7.15
C CYS A 86 -4.61 -12.65 7.06
N LEU A 87 -3.85 -12.35 6.00
CA LEU A 87 -3.35 -10.98 5.75
C LEU A 87 -4.45 -9.95 5.57
N GLN A 88 -5.53 -10.29 4.86
CA GLN A 88 -6.68 -9.40 4.67
C GLN A 88 -7.47 -9.18 5.97
N ALA A 89 -7.51 -10.18 6.85
CA ALA A 89 -8.13 -10.08 8.17
C ALA A 89 -7.24 -9.40 9.23
N GLY A 90 -5.99 -9.05 8.90
CA GLY A 90 -5.02 -8.46 9.83
C GLY A 90 -4.28 -9.47 10.70
N ASP A 91 -4.55 -10.76 10.58
CA ASP A 91 -3.91 -11.84 11.34
C ASP A 91 -2.59 -12.28 10.68
N SER A 92 -1.58 -11.42 10.81
CA SER A 92 -0.28 -11.60 10.15
C SER A 92 0.55 -12.73 10.76
N GLU A 93 0.34 -13.05 12.04
CA GLU A 93 1.01 -14.18 12.70
C GLU A 93 0.52 -15.51 12.14
N GLN A 94 -0.79 -15.67 11.99
CA GLN A 94 -1.33 -16.89 11.39
C GLN A 94 -0.92 -17.04 9.92
N ALA A 95 -0.81 -15.93 9.18
CA ALA A 95 -0.29 -15.94 7.81
C ALA A 95 1.15 -16.49 7.75
N ILE A 96 2.01 -16.08 8.69
CA ILE A 96 3.37 -16.63 8.83
C ILE A 96 3.33 -18.12 9.18
N SER A 97 2.50 -18.51 10.15
CA SER A 97 2.35 -19.90 10.57
C SER A 97 1.96 -20.80 9.39
N TYR A 98 0.96 -20.40 8.60
CA TYR A 98 0.58 -21.14 7.39
C TYR A 98 1.69 -21.21 6.35
N PHE A 99 2.48 -20.16 6.17
CA PHE A 99 3.63 -20.20 5.26
C PHE A 99 4.69 -21.21 5.73
N VAL A 100 5.07 -21.18 7.01
CA VAL A 100 6.06 -22.10 7.57
C VAL A 100 5.57 -23.55 7.50
N LEU A 101 4.29 -23.79 7.76
CA LEU A 101 3.68 -25.11 7.62
C LEU A 101 3.67 -25.58 6.16
N MET A 102 3.34 -24.70 5.20
CA MET A 102 3.40 -24.99 3.78
C MET A 102 4.81 -25.43 3.36
N GLU A 103 5.84 -24.70 3.80
CA GLU A 103 7.25 -25.01 3.49
C GLU A 103 7.68 -26.36 4.08
N ARG A 104 7.28 -26.67 5.32
CA ARG A 104 7.56 -27.96 5.97
C ARG A 104 6.90 -29.14 5.27
N CYS A 105 5.69 -28.96 4.78
CA CYS A 105 4.95 -30.00 4.07
C CYS A 105 5.47 -30.21 2.63
N SER A 106 6.23 -29.28 2.06
CA SER A 106 6.72 -29.39 0.69
C SER A 106 7.99 -28.55 0.46
N SER A 107 9.16 -29.18 0.66
CA SER A 107 10.48 -28.58 0.45
C SER A 107 10.86 -28.33 -1.02
N LEU A 108 9.99 -28.74 -1.97
CA LEU A 108 10.29 -28.75 -3.41
C LEU A 108 9.73 -27.54 -4.18
N PHE A 109 8.91 -26.68 -3.56
CA PHE A 109 8.31 -25.57 -4.30
C PHE A 109 9.23 -24.34 -4.30
N LYS A 110 9.64 -23.92 -5.51
CA LYS A 110 9.98 -22.52 -5.72
C LYS A 110 8.70 -21.70 -5.55
N PHE A 111 8.63 -20.92 -4.49
CA PHE A 111 7.47 -20.08 -4.23
C PHE A 111 7.41 -18.91 -5.22
N PRO A 112 6.23 -18.58 -5.76
CA PRO A 112 6.06 -17.38 -6.57
C PRO A 112 6.45 -16.10 -5.82
N ALA A 113 6.99 -15.11 -6.53
CA ALA A 113 7.41 -13.82 -5.95
C ALA A 113 6.33 -13.15 -5.07
N TRP A 114 5.06 -13.24 -5.49
CA TRP A 114 3.96 -12.59 -4.80
C TRP A 114 3.66 -13.21 -3.42
N ILE A 115 3.82 -14.53 -3.22
CA ILE A 115 3.55 -15.16 -1.91
C ILE A 115 4.68 -14.82 -0.93
N ILE A 116 5.91 -14.70 -1.42
CA ILE A 116 7.05 -14.23 -0.61
C ILE A 116 6.87 -12.76 -0.23
N THR A 117 6.33 -11.95 -1.14
CA THR A 117 5.98 -10.55 -0.85
C THR A 117 4.94 -10.47 0.28
N CYS A 118 3.93 -11.36 0.27
CA CYS A 118 2.98 -11.51 1.38
C CYS A 118 3.68 -11.87 2.69
N LEU A 119 4.62 -12.81 2.68
CA LEU A 119 5.38 -13.20 3.87
C LEU A 119 6.23 -12.05 4.42
N LEU A 120 6.98 -11.35 3.57
CA LEU A 120 7.76 -10.18 3.96
C LEU A 120 6.87 -9.08 4.57
N LYS A 121 5.68 -8.86 4.00
CA LYS A 121 4.68 -7.94 4.56
C LYS A 121 4.21 -8.41 5.95
N SER A 122 3.92 -9.69 6.13
CA SER A 122 3.57 -10.24 7.44
C SER A 122 4.71 -10.05 8.45
N CYS A 123 5.97 -10.26 8.06
CA CYS A 123 7.13 -10.04 8.91
C CYS A 123 7.23 -8.57 9.37
N VAL A 124 6.95 -7.61 8.48
CA VAL A 124 6.90 -6.18 8.86
C VAL A 124 5.79 -5.93 9.89
N LEU A 125 4.58 -6.47 9.65
CA LEU A 125 3.42 -6.26 10.52
C LEU A 125 3.59 -6.89 11.90
N THR A 126 4.24 -8.05 11.99
CA THR A 126 4.54 -8.74 13.26
C THR A 126 5.88 -8.33 13.88
N LYS A 127 6.61 -7.40 13.25
CA LYS A 127 7.96 -6.96 13.64
C LYS A 127 8.98 -8.12 13.70
N ASN A 128 8.77 -9.19 12.92
CA ASN A 128 9.65 -10.35 12.89
C ASN A 128 10.78 -10.19 11.86
N MET A 129 11.81 -9.43 12.26
CA MET A 129 12.98 -9.17 11.40
C MET A 129 13.77 -10.44 11.06
N GLU A 130 13.91 -11.35 12.02
CA GLU A 130 14.74 -12.55 11.88
C GLU A 130 14.17 -13.51 10.84
N LEU A 131 12.85 -13.71 10.81
CA LEU A 131 12.22 -14.49 9.74
C LEU A 131 12.44 -13.84 8.37
N GLY A 132 12.29 -12.52 8.26
CA GLY A 132 12.52 -11.84 6.99
C GLY A 132 13.98 -11.93 6.49
N LYS A 133 14.96 -11.91 7.40
CA LYS A 133 16.37 -12.20 7.05
C LYS A 133 16.57 -13.64 6.57
N GLN A 134 15.90 -14.62 7.19
CA GLN A 134 15.94 -16.02 6.73
C GLN A 134 15.39 -16.15 5.31
N VAL A 135 14.24 -15.50 5.04
CA VAL A 135 13.63 -15.44 3.70
C VAL A 135 14.58 -14.79 2.70
N HIS A 136 15.20 -13.66 3.04
CA HIS A 136 16.20 -13.03 2.18
C HIS A 136 17.39 -13.95 1.89
N GLY A 137 17.93 -14.62 2.91
CA GLY A 137 19.01 -15.61 2.75
C GLY A 137 18.63 -16.79 1.86
N GLN A 138 17.38 -17.26 1.94
CA GLN A 138 16.86 -18.31 1.05
C GLN A 138 16.75 -17.82 -0.40
N LEU A 139 16.28 -16.59 -0.63
CA LEU A 139 16.21 -15.99 -1.97
C LEU A 139 17.61 -15.81 -2.59
N LEU A 140 18.61 -15.43 -1.79
CA LEU A 140 20.03 -15.39 -2.19
C LEU A 140 20.50 -16.77 -2.67
N LYS A 141 20.27 -17.82 -1.87
CA LYS A 141 20.68 -19.19 -2.21
C LYS A 141 20.02 -19.73 -3.48
N LEU A 142 18.77 -19.33 -3.75
CA LEU A 142 18.02 -19.76 -4.93
C LEU A 142 18.33 -18.94 -6.19
N GLY A 143 19.10 -17.86 -6.08
CA GLY A 143 19.43 -16.98 -7.21
C GLY A 143 18.24 -16.19 -7.76
N VAL A 144 17.23 -15.90 -6.93
CA VAL A 144 15.96 -15.28 -7.37
C VAL A 144 15.94 -13.76 -7.18
N ILE A 145 17.04 -13.16 -6.73
CA ILE A 145 17.10 -11.72 -6.40
C ILE A 145 17.04 -10.80 -7.62
N ASP A 146 17.28 -11.33 -8.82
CA ASP A 146 17.05 -10.60 -10.06
C ASP A 146 15.55 -10.44 -10.40
N ASP A 147 14.64 -11.06 -9.64
CA ASP A 147 13.22 -10.74 -9.70
C ASP A 147 12.97 -9.32 -9.14
N LEU A 148 12.59 -8.41 -10.04
CA LEU A 148 12.35 -7.00 -9.76
C LEU A 148 11.26 -6.76 -8.69
N SER A 149 10.27 -7.64 -8.60
CA SER A 149 9.18 -7.51 -7.62
C SER A 149 9.68 -7.89 -6.23
N LEU A 150 10.55 -8.89 -6.13
CA LEU A 150 11.12 -9.33 -4.86
C LEU A 150 12.15 -8.36 -4.33
N SER A 151 13.04 -7.83 -5.18
CA SER A 151 14.02 -6.84 -4.77
C SER A 151 13.36 -5.58 -4.21
N GLY A 152 12.31 -5.06 -4.87
CA GLY A 152 11.51 -3.94 -4.34
C GLY A 152 10.85 -4.25 -3.00
N SER A 153 10.34 -5.47 -2.83
CA SER A 153 9.71 -5.92 -1.58
C SER A 153 10.71 -6.08 -0.43
N LEU A 154 11.91 -6.59 -0.70
CA LEU A 154 13.02 -6.69 0.26
C LEU A 154 13.55 -5.30 0.66
N ILE A 155 13.72 -4.38 -0.29
CA ILE A 155 14.11 -3.00 0.00
C ILE A 155 13.08 -2.36 0.95
N ASN A 156 11.79 -2.51 0.67
CA ASN A 156 10.73 -2.03 1.54
C ASN A 156 10.74 -2.74 2.91
N PHE A 157 10.96 -4.06 2.95
CA PHE A 157 11.07 -4.82 4.20
C PHE A 157 12.15 -4.22 5.10
N TYR A 158 13.39 -4.11 4.62
CA TYR A 158 14.50 -3.54 5.40
C TYR A 158 14.25 -2.07 5.78
N GLY A 159 13.65 -1.29 4.87
CA GLY A 159 13.26 0.08 5.14
C GLY A 159 12.24 0.24 6.28
N ASN A 160 11.26 -0.67 6.40
CA ASN A 160 10.30 -0.64 7.51
C ASN A 160 10.95 -0.98 8.87
N PHE A 161 12.08 -1.67 8.87
CA PHE A 161 12.91 -1.91 10.06
C PHE A 161 14.00 -0.86 10.27
N LYS A 162 14.02 0.22 9.46
CA LYS A 162 15.05 1.28 9.49
C LYS A 162 16.47 0.80 9.18
N CYS A 163 16.63 -0.40 8.61
CA CYS A 163 17.92 -0.96 8.21
C CYS A 163 18.26 -0.50 6.78
N LEU A 164 18.53 0.80 6.60
CA LEU A 164 18.77 1.37 5.27
C LEU A 164 20.02 0.81 4.59
N ASP A 165 21.03 0.38 5.36
CA ASP A 165 22.25 -0.21 4.80
C ASP A 165 21.95 -1.57 4.15
N ASP A 166 21.21 -2.44 4.84
CA ASP A 166 20.75 -3.71 4.27
C ASP A 166 19.84 -3.49 3.05
N ALA A 167 18.96 -2.49 3.11
CA ALA A 167 18.15 -2.11 1.95
C ALA A 167 19.01 -1.67 0.75
N ASN A 168 20.11 -0.93 1.01
CA ASN A 168 21.06 -0.53 -0.02
C ASN A 168 21.86 -1.71 -0.56
N VAL A 169 22.20 -2.70 0.27
CA VAL A 169 22.83 -3.95 -0.18
C VAL A 169 21.93 -4.66 -1.19
N VAL A 170 20.65 -4.86 -0.86
CA VAL A 170 19.67 -5.48 -1.78
C VAL A 170 19.56 -4.68 -3.07
N PHE A 171 19.47 -3.36 -2.97
CA PHE A 171 19.39 -2.48 -4.14
C PHE A 171 20.64 -2.55 -5.04
N ASN A 172 21.82 -2.64 -4.43
CA ASN A 172 23.09 -2.70 -5.15
C ASN A 172 23.31 -4.06 -5.82
N GLN A 173 22.86 -5.15 -5.18
CA GLN A 173 22.93 -6.52 -5.71
C GLN A 173 21.99 -6.75 -6.90
N SER A 174 20.91 -5.99 -7.03
CA SER A 174 19.99 -6.13 -8.17
C SER A 174 20.67 -5.65 -9.47
N SER A 175 20.88 -6.58 -10.41
CA SER A 175 21.52 -6.32 -11.70
C SER A 175 20.68 -5.39 -12.60
N ARG A 176 19.36 -5.44 -12.45
CA ARG A 176 18.40 -4.61 -13.19
C ARG A 176 17.62 -3.76 -12.21
N ARG A 177 17.93 -2.47 -12.12
CA ARG A 177 17.15 -1.51 -11.31
C ARG A 177 16.04 -0.93 -12.17
N ASN A 178 14.86 -0.77 -11.60
CA ASN A 178 13.70 -0.22 -12.30
C ASN A 178 13.02 0.86 -11.44
N THR A 179 11.93 1.43 -11.95
CA THR A 179 11.14 2.44 -11.24
C THR A 179 10.70 1.98 -9.85
N VAL A 180 10.39 0.69 -9.66
CA VAL A 180 9.91 0.14 -8.39
C VAL A 180 11.03 0.13 -7.34
N THR A 181 12.22 -0.37 -7.67
CA THR A 181 13.34 -0.46 -6.72
C THR A 181 13.87 0.93 -6.34
N TRP A 182 13.96 1.85 -7.30
CA TRP A 182 14.32 3.25 -7.05
C TRP A 182 13.29 3.96 -6.17
N THR A 183 12.00 3.80 -6.46
CA THR A 183 10.94 4.41 -5.65
C THR A 183 10.95 3.85 -4.23
N ALA A 184 11.15 2.53 -4.04
CA ALA A 184 11.28 1.93 -2.71
C ALA A 184 12.46 2.51 -1.91
N LYS A 185 13.64 2.63 -2.55
CA LYS A 185 14.82 3.26 -1.94
C LYS A 185 14.53 4.71 -1.51
N MET A 186 13.97 5.51 -2.40
CA MET A 186 13.62 6.90 -2.13
C MET A 186 12.61 7.05 -0.99
N VAL A 187 11.53 6.24 -0.98
CA VAL A 187 10.51 6.25 0.09
C VAL A 187 11.14 5.93 1.44
N ASN A 188 12.02 4.93 1.49
CA ASN A 188 12.72 4.56 2.72
C ASN A 188 13.63 5.68 3.22
N SER A 189 14.44 6.27 2.34
CA SER A 189 15.29 7.42 2.70
C SER A 189 14.46 8.65 3.12
N CYS A 190 13.29 8.86 2.53
CA CYS A 190 12.38 9.95 2.90
C CYS A 190 11.82 9.77 4.33
N ARG A 191 11.53 8.52 4.76
CA ARG A 191 11.02 8.22 6.11
C ARG A 191 12.06 8.47 7.21
N GLU A 192 13.34 8.29 6.89
CA GLU A 192 14.45 8.56 7.80
C GLU A 192 15.05 9.95 7.58
N ASN A 193 14.30 10.88 6.96
CA ASN A 193 14.67 12.28 6.73
C ASN A 193 16.00 12.49 5.96
N GLN A 194 16.44 11.51 5.16
CA GLN A 194 17.64 11.63 4.30
C GLN A 194 17.30 12.39 3.00
N PHE A 195 16.77 13.61 3.12
CA PHE A 195 16.16 14.34 2.00
C PHE A 195 17.11 14.63 0.84
N HIS A 196 18.35 15.05 1.14
CA HIS A 196 19.38 15.26 0.11
C HIS A 196 19.66 13.97 -0.70
N LYS A 197 19.76 12.83 -0.01
CA LYS A 197 19.96 11.53 -0.67
C LYS A 197 18.80 11.15 -1.58
N VAL A 198 17.56 11.47 -1.20
CA VAL A 198 16.38 11.24 -2.06
C VAL A 198 16.48 12.06 -3.35
N PHE A 199 16.94 13.31 -3.26
CA PHE A 199 17.14 14.17 -4.43
C PHE A 199 18.29 13.66 -5.32
N ASP A 200 19.39 13.21 -4.73
CA ASP A 200 20.52 12.60 -5.45
C ASP A 200 20.09 11.32 -6.17
N ASP A 201 19.36 10.44 -5.47
CA ASP A 201 18.81 9.20 -6.03
C ASP A 201 17.84 9.50 -7.20
N PHE A 202 16.99 10.53 -7.08
CA PHE A 202 16.09 10.96 -8.15
C PHE A 202 16.85 11.47 -9.39
N THR A 203 17.95 12.18 -9.16
CA THR A 203 18.82 12.69 -10.23
C THR A 203 19.54 11.54 -10.93
N GLU A 204 20.11 10.62 -10.16
CA GLU A 204 20.83 9.45 -10.66
C GLU A 204 19.92 8.48 -11.42
N MET A 205 18.70 8.24 -10.92
CA MET A 205 17.67 7.49 -11.65
C MET A 205 17.42 8.07 -13.05
N GLY A 206 17.44 9.40 -13.18
CA GLY A 206 17.33 10.08 -14.47
C GLY A 206 18.56 9.89 -15.36
N ARG A 207 19.77 9.96 -14.79
CA ARG A 207 21.04 9.72 -15.52
C ARG A 207 21.13 8.30 -16.08
N GLN A 208 20.59 7.32 -15.37
CA GLN A 208 20.52 5.93 -15.81
C GLN A 208 19.38 5.66 -16.82
N GLY A 209 18.64 6.70 -17.25
CA GLY A 209 17.55 6.55 -18.21
C GLY A 209 16.32 5.81 -17.67
N ILE A 210 16.21 5.66 -16.35
CA ILE A 210 15.08 4.95 -15.74
C ILE A 210 13.87 5.88 -15.69
N LYS A 211 12.73 5.42 -16.22
CA LYS A 211 11.49 6.19 -16.26
C LYS A 211 10.98 6.52 -14.85
N LYS A 212 10.74 7.79 -14.59
CA LYS A 212 10.08 8.31 -13.38
C LYS A 212 8.57 8.19 -13.52
N ASN A 213 7.87 7.86 -12.45
CA ASN A 213 6.39 7.88 -12.40
C ASN A 213 5.90 8.89 -11.36
N SER A 214 4.57 9.06 -11.28
CA SER A 214 3.94 10.00 -10.36
C SER A 214 4.28 9.74 -8.88
N PHE A 215 4.47 8.49 -8.47
CA PHE A 215 4.94 8.13 -7.12
C PHE A 215 6.39 8.55 -6.83
N THR A 216 7.28 8.41 -7.82
CA THR A 216 8.66 8.89 -7.72
C THR A 216 8.69 10.40 -7.50
N PHE A 217 7.88 11.16 -8.26
CA PHE A 217 7.75 12.61 -8.12
C PHE A 217 7.19 13.02 -6.75
N SER A 218 6.12 12.37 -6.30
CA SER A 218 5.54 12.63 -4.98
C SER A 218 6.58 12.42 -3.86
N SER A 219 7.40 11.37 -3.97
CA SER A 219 8.45 11.06 -2.98
C SER A 219 9.57 12.11 -2.96
N VAL A 220 10.07 12.54 -4.12
CA VAL A 220 11.12 13.57 -4.16
C VAL A 220 10.58 14.96 -3.80
N LEU A 221 9.35 15.30 -4.16
CA LEU A 221 8.73 16.57 -3.77
C LEU A 221 8.55 16.66 -2.25
N LYS A 222 8.17 15.56 -1.60
CA LYS A 222 8.13 15.46 -0.14
C LYS A 222 9.51 15.67 0.47
N ALA A 223 10.57 15.13 -0.14
CA ALA A 223 11.93 15.37 0.32
C ALA A 223 12.33 16.84 0.14
N CYS A 224 12.03 17.45 -1.01
CA CYS A 224 12.24 18.87 -1.26
C CYS A 224 11.55 19.76 -0.23
N ALA A 225 10.32 19.42 0.15
CA ALA A 225 9.57 20.14 1.18
C ALA A 225 10.24 20.11 2.57
N GLY A 226 11.08 19.11 2.83
CA GLY A 226 11.85 18.95 4.06
C GLY A 226 13.29 19.45 3.97
N MET A 227 13.74 19.91 2.80
CA MET A 227 15.06 20.52 2.63
C MET A 227 14.97 22.02 2.96
N ASP A 228 15.96 22.52 3.70
CA ASP A 228 16.09 23.95 4.02
C ASP A 228 16.86 24.66 2.90
N ASP A 229 16.29 24.64 1.69
CA ASP A 229 16.93 25.15 0.46
C ASP A 229 16.07 26.19 -0.27
N GLU A 230 15.16 26.85 0.45
CA GLU A 230 14.23 27.85 -0.10
C GLU A 230 13.44 27.35 -1.32
N GLY A 231 13.17 26.05 -1.38
CA GLY A 231 12.44 25.39 -2.46
C GLY A 231 13.20 25.36 -3.80
N MET A 232 14.53 25.51 -3.79
CA MET A 232 15.35 25.43 -5.00
C MET A 232 15.26 24.06 -5.66
N SER A 233 15.45 22.99 -4.89
CA SER A 233 15.31 21.60 -5.35
C SER A 233 13.88 21.31 -5.85
N GLY A 234 12.86 21.79 -5.13
CA GLY A 234 11.46 21.61 -5.51
C GLY A 234 11.14 22.25 -6.86
N ARG A 235 11.69 23.45 -7.13
CA ARG A 235 11.59 24.12 -8.43
C ARG A 235 12.28 23.32 -9.55
N GLN A 236 13.44 22.73 -9.28
CA GLN A 236 14.12 21.85 -10.25
C GLN A 236 13.27 20.61 -10.56
N VAL A 237 12.72 19.96 -9.54
CA VAL A 237 11.82 18.81 -9.73
C VAL A 237 10.58 19.21 -10.53
N HIS A 238 9.97 20.35 -10.23
CA HIS A 238 8.80 20.85 -10.96
C HIS A 238 9.11 21.08 -12.45
N ALA A 239 10.26 21.69 -12.77
CA ALA A 239 10.69 21.85 -14.16
C ALA A 239 10.87 20.51 -14.88
N ILE A 240 11.39 19.48 -14.18
CA ILE A 240 11.49 18.12 -14.74
C ILE A 240 10.10 17.50 -14.94
N ALA A 241 9.15 17.72 -14.03
CA ALA A 241 7.78 17.23 -14.17
C ALA A 241 7.11 17.78 -15.43
N ILE A 242 7.22 19.09 -15.67
CA ILE A 242 6.72 19.76 -16.88
C ILE A 242 7.37 19.18 -18.13
N LYS A 243 8.70 19.00 -18.11
CA LYS A 243 9.44 18.45 -19.25
C LYS A 243 9.03 17.01 -19.60
N LEU A 244 8.52 16.26 -18.63
CA LEU A 244 8.03 14.89 -18.81
C LEU A 244 6.51 14.80 -19.03
N GLY A 245 5.78 15.93 -19.03
CA GLY A 245 4.33 15.95 -19.17
C GLY A 245 3.59 15.32 -17.99
N LEU A 246 4.18 15.40 -16.78
CA LEU A 246 3.64 14.81 -15.55
C LEU A 246 3.10 15.87 -14.58
N GLU A 247 3.12 17.13 -14.95
CA GLU A 247 2.71 18.25 -14.11
C GLU A 247 1.23 18.18 -13.72
N CYS A 248 0.35 17.64 -14.57
CA CYS A 248 -1.09 17.53 -14.27
C CYS A 248 -1.46 16.28 -13.46
N GLU A 249 -0.54 15.33 -13.26
CA GLU A 249 -0.82 14.11 -12.50
C GLU A 249 -1.16 14.43 -11.03
N ALA A 250 -2.28 13.90 -10.53
CA ALA A 250 -2.82 14.25 -9.21
C ALA A 250 -1.80 14.09 -8.05
N PHE A 251 -0.97 13.04 -8.08
CA PHE A 251 0.08 12.84 -7.07
C PHE A 251 1.22 13.86 -7.16
N VAL A 252 1.53 14.32 -8.38
CA VAL A 252 2.56 15.34 -8.62
C VAL A 252 2.03 16.70 -8.17
N GLN A 253 0.80 17.04 -8.54
CA GLN A 253 0.13 18.25 -8.09
C GLN A 253 0.05 18.36 -6.56
N CYS A 254 -0.43 17.30 -5.90
CA CYS A 254 -0.48 17.26 -4.44
C CYS A 254 0.91 17.47 -3.81
N GLY A 255 1.95 16.85 -4.38
CA GLY A 255 3.34 17.02 -3.91
C GLY A 255 3.87 18.44 -4.13
N LEU A 256 3.54 19.08 -5.26
CA LEU A 256 3.95 20.45 -5.57
C LEU A 256 3.31 21.45 -4.62
N ILE A 257 2.01 21.28 -4.32
CA ILE A 257 1.28 22.13 -3.38
C ILE A 257 1.90 22.03 -1.98
N ASP A 258 2.14 20.81 -1.47
CA ASP A 258 2.76 20.59 -0.16
C ASP A 258 4.18 21.18 -0.09
N MET A 259 4.99 20.94 -1.13
CA MET A 259 6.36 21.46 -1.22
C MET A 259 6.39 22.99 -1.23
N TYR A 260 5.68 23.63 -2.16
CA TYR A 260 5.65 25.09 -2.22
C TYR A 260 5.07 25.72 -0.96
N GLY A 261 4.04 25.10 -0.37
CA GLY A 261 3.45 25.54 0.90
C GLY A 261 4.48 25.52 2.03
N LYS A 262 5.19 24.41 2.23
CA LYS A 262 6.20 24.28 3.29
C LYS A 262 7.43 25.15 3.09
N CYS A 263 7.83 25.42 1.85
CA CYS A 263 8.92 26.32 1.52
C CYS A 263 8.53 27.82 1.57
N GLY A 264 7.31 28.17 1.99
CA GLY A 264 6.85 29.56 2.07
C GLY A 264 6.45 30.20 0.74
N LEU A 265 6.49 29.45 -0.35
CA LEU A 265 6.17 29.89 -1.71
C LEU A 265 4.66 29.77 -2.01
N VAL A 266 3.84 30.34 -1.13
CA VAL A 266 2.36 30.16 -1.14
C VAL A 266 1.72 30.50 -2.48
N ARG A 267 2.20 31.55 -3.16
CA ARG A 267 1.67 31.94 -4.48
C ARG A 267 1.88 30.86 -5.54
N ASP A 268 2.98 30.13 -5.47
CA ASP A 268 3.26 29.04 -6.41
C ASP A 268 2.48 27.77 -6.02
N ALA A 269 2.25 27.54 -4.71
CA ALA A 269 1.30 26.53 -4.24
C ALA A 269 -0.12 26.79 -4.75
N GLU A 270 -0.60 28.05 -4.70
CA GLU A 270 -1.90 28.44 -5.25
C GLU A 270 -2.00 28.22 -6.76
N LYS A 271 -0.92 28.47 -7.51
CA LYS A 271 -0.88 28.20 -8.96
C LYS A 271 -0.97 26.70 -9.23
N ALA A 272 -0.19 25.87 -8.53
CA ALA A 272 -0.28 24.42 -8.65
C ALA A 272 -1.71 23.93 -8.30
N PHE A 273 -2.26 24.40 -7.18
CA PHE A 273 -3.65 24.10 -6.79
C PHE A 273 -4.70 24.50 -7.83
N LYS A 274 -4.46 25.57 -8.61
CA LYS A 274 -5.34 25.96 -9.71
C LYS A 274 -5.16 25.05 -10.94
N VAL A 275 -3.93 24.68 -11.29
CA VAL A 275 -3.63 23.78 -12.41
C VAL A 275 -4.30 22.41 -12.23
N ALA A 276 -4.39 21.92 -11.00
CA ALA A 276 -5.08 20.67 -10.69
C ALA A 276 -6.59 20.67 -11.02
N GLY A 277 -7.22 21.84 -11.20
CA GLY A 277 -8.58 21.97 -11.75
C GLY A 277 -9.66 21.18 -11.01
N ASP A 278 -10.59 20.58 -11.77
CA ASP A 278 -11.68 19.76 -11.21
C ASP A 278 -11.24 18.33 -10.83
N GLU A 279 -10.04 17.92 -11.22
CA GLU A 279 -9.46 16.61 -10.88
C GLU A 279 -8.75 16.60 -9.51
N ARG A 280 -8.85 17.70 -8.74
CA ARG A 280 -8.30 17.78 -7.39
C ARG A 280 -8.93 16.75 -6.47
N ASN A 281 -8.13 15.77 -6.05
CA ASN A 281 -8.50 14.87 -4.96
C ASN A 281 -8.48 15.61 -3.60
N ILE A 282 -9.07 14.98 -2.58
CA ILE A 282 -9.09 15.47 -1.19
C ILE A 282 -7.68 15.83 -0.70
N ALA A 283 -6.65 15.09 -1.13
CA ALA A 283 -5.27 15.35 -0.72
C ALA A 283 -4.74 16.73 -1.18
N CYS A 284 -5.13 17.21 -2.37
CA CYS A 284 -4.75 18.54 -2.85
C CYS A 284 -5.37 19.68 -2.00
N TRP A 285 -6.63 19.53 -1.60
CA TRP A 285 -7.31 20.46 -0.70
C TRP A 285 -6.62 20.51 0.66
N ASN A 286 -6.36 19.34 1.25
CA ASN A 286 -5.67 19.23 2.53
C ASN A 286 -4.27 19.86 2.46
N ALA A 287 -3.51 19.58 1.40
CA ALA A 287 -2.18 20.15 1.20
C ALA A 287 -2.21 21.68 1.13
N MET A 288 -3.18 22.26 0.40
CA MET A 288 -3.29 23.72 0.27
C MET A 288 -3.74 24.40 1.57
N ILE A 289 -4.70 23.80 2.29
CA ILE A 289 -5.14 24.29 3.61
C ILE A 289 -3.98 24.27 4.60
N MET A 290 -3.22 23.16 4.64
CA MET A 290 -2.01 23.08 5.47
C MET A 290 -0.94 24.07 5.02
N GLY A 291 -0.77 24.29 3.72
CA GLY A 291 0.11 25.33 3.19
C GLY A 291 -0.23 26.72 3.74
N TYR A 292 -1.51 27.10 3.78
CA TYR A 292 -1.93 28.35 4.42
C TYR A 292 -1.70 28.36 5.93
N VAL A 293 -1.98 27.26 6.62
CA VAL A 293 -1.76 27.12 8.08
C VAL A 293 -0.28 27.33 8.43
N HIS A 294 0.64 26.65 7.74
CA HIS A 294 2.08 26.77 7.97
C HIS A 294 2.59 28.20 7.73
N ASN A 295 1.97 28.92 6.80
CA ASN A 295 2.32 30.31 6.47
C ASN A 295 1.53 31.36 7.26
N LYS A 296 0.81 30.96 8.32
CA LYS A 296 0.02 31.86 9.18
C LYS A 296 -1.08 32.63 8.42
N LEU A 297 -1.59 32.06 7.32
CA LEU A 297 -2.65 32.61 6.48
C LEU A 297 -4.01 32.01 6.87
N CYS A 298 -4.40 32.21 8.12
CA CYS A 298 -5.57 31.62 8.76
C CYS A 298 -6.89 31.89 8.01
N ILE A 299 -7.09 33.11 7.53
CA ILE A 299 -8.32 33.50 6.83
C ILE A 299 -8.47 32.71 5.52
N GLN A 300 -7.40 32.57 4.77
CA GLN A 300 -7.36 31.79 3.53
C GLN A 300 -7.59 30.30 3.81
N ALA A 301 -6.98 29.76 4.87
CA ALA A 301 -7.20 28.38 5.31
C ALA A 301 -8.68 28.11 5.63
N ILE A 302 -9.32 28.97 6.43
CA ILE A 302 -10.74 28.84 6.79
C ILE A 302 -11.64 28.96 5.55
N LYS A 303 -11.40 29.95 4.69
CA LYS A 303 -12.17 30.12 3.43
C LYS A 303 -12.10 28.87 2.57
N LEU A 304 -10.90 28.30 2.41
CA LEU A 304 -10.71 27.10 1.59
C LEU A 304 -11.36 25.86 2.23
N LEU A 305 -11.33 25.74 3.56
CA LEU A 305 -12.01 24.70 4.32
C LEU A 305 -13.54 24.72 4.11
N TYR A 306 -14.15 25.92 4.10
CA TYR A 306 -15.57 26.06 3.78
C TYR A 306 -15.87 25.70 2.32
N GLY A 307 -15.03 26.14 1.37
CA GLY A 307 -15.18 25.75 -0.03
C GLY A 307 -15.10 24.24 -0.25
N MET A 308 -14.26 23.53 0.51
CA MET A 308 -14.18 22.07 0.48
C MET A 308 -15.50 21.40 0.93
N LYS A 309 -16.16 21.94 1.97
CA LYS A 309 -17.46 21.45 2.45
C LYS A 309 -18.59 21.74 1.45
N GLU A 310 -18.59 22.94 0.86
CA GLU A 310 -19.58 23.32 -0.16
C GLU A 310 -19.48 22.44 -1.41
N ALA A 311 -18.29 21.96 -1.75
CA ALA A 311 -18.06 20.98 -2.80
C ALA A 311 -18.51 19.54 -2.44
N GLY A 312 -19.08 19.31 -1.25
CA GLY A 312 -19.55 18.00 -0.79
C GLY A 312 -18.43 17.02 -0.42
N LEU A 313 -17.19 17.52 -0.22
CA LEU A 313 -16.05 16.67 0.15
C LEU A 313 -15.99 16.47 1.67
N GLU A 314 -15.70 15.24 2.09
CA GLU A 314 -15.52 14.91 3.50
C GLU A 314 -14.22 15.55 4.03
N VAL A 315 -14.36 16.37 5.07
CA VAL A 315 -13.24 17.04 5.73
C VAL A 315 -12.78 16.18 6.91
N GLN A 316 -11.50 15.86 6.94
CA GLN A 316 -10.90 15.10 8.04
C GLN A 316 -10.90 15.92 9.33
N GLU A 317 -11.28 15.30 10.45
CA GLU A 317 -11.33 15.95 11.75
C GLU A 317 -9.97 16.50 12.21
N SER A 318 -8.87 15.81 11.86
CA SER A 318 -7.50 16.27 12.12
C SER A 318 -7.23 17.63 11.48
N LEU A 319 -7.62 17.82 10.21
CA LEU A 319 -7.42 19.06 9.48
C LEU A 319 -8.19 20.23 10.10
N ILE A 320 -9.41 19.98 10.57
CA ILE A 320 -10.22 20.99 11.29
C ILE A 320 -9.51 21.40 12.58
N ASN A 321 -8.98 20.43 13.32
CA ASN A 321 -8.23 20.70 14.55
C ASN A 321 -6.95 21.50 14.26
N ASP A 322 -6.19 21.15 13.22
CA ASP A 322 -4.97 21.87 12.83
C ASP A 322 -5.27 23.33 12.48
N VAL A 323 -6.31 23.59 11.68
CA VAL A 323 -6.77 24.94 11.36
C VAL A 323 -7.18 25.68 12.64
N ARG A 324 -7.96 25.05 13.53
CA ARG A 324 -8.43 25.67 14.77
C ARG A 324 -7.28 26.04 15.71
N ILE A 325 -6.31 25.15 15.90
CA ILE A 325 -5.13 25.40 16.76
C ILE A 325 -4.32 26.58 16.20
N ALA A 326 -4.02 26.55 14.90
CA ALA A 326 -3.25 27.61 14.26
C ALA A 326 -3.95 28.97 14.29
N CYS A 327 -5.28 28.99 14.13
CA CYS A 327 -6.07 30.21 14.17
C CYS A 327 -6.31 30.72 15.61
N GLY A 328 -6.53 29.82 16.57
CA GLY A 328 -6.78 30.16 17.98
C GLY A 328 -5.57 30.73 18.70
N ASN A 329 -4.35 30.29 18.35
CA ASN A 329 -3.12 30.88 18.89
C ASN A 329 -2.94 32.37 18.51
N ARG A 330 -3.60 32.83 17.44
CA ARG A 330 -3.53 34.22 16.95
C ARG A 330 -4.28 35.21 17.86
N GLU A 331 -5.36 34.77 18.50
CA GLU A 331 -6.14 35.59 19.43
C GLU A 331 -5.35 35.89 20.71
N LEU A 332 -4.49 34.97 21.16
CA LEU A 332 -3.64 35.13 22.33
C LEU A 332 -2.41 36.03 22.09
N GLU A 333 -1.88 36.09 20.86
CA GLU A 333 -0.77 36.97 20.51
C GLU A 333 -1.20 38.43 20.31
N HIS A 334 -2.41 38.68 19.79
CA HIS A 334 -2.93 40.05 19.62
C HIS A 334 -3.47 40.64 20.94
N GLY A 335 -3.88 39.81 21.91
CA GLY A 335 -4.30 40.26 23.25
C GLY A 335 -3.18 40.61 24.23
N LYS A 336 -1.90 40.46 23.84
CA LYS A 336 -0.73 40.85 24.65
C LYS A 336 -0.07 42.18 24.22
N HIS A 337 -0.59 42.80 23.15
CA HIS A 337 -0.09 44.07 22.63
C HIS A 337 -1.16 45.18 22.62
N SER A 338 -2.24 45.02 23.38
CA SER A 338 -3.29 46.02 23.59
C SER A 338 -3.18 46.71 24.94
#